data_AF-F2REY1-F1
#
_entry.id   AF-F2REY1-F1
#
_cell.length_a   1.000
_cell.length_b   1.000
_cell.length_c   1.000
_cell.angle_alpha   90.00
_cell.angle_beta   90.00
_cell.angle_gamma   90.00
#
_symmetry.space_group_name_H-M   'P 1'
#
loop_
_entity.id
_entity.type
_entity.pdbx_description
1 polymer ?
#
loop_
_entity_poly.entity_id
_entity_poly.type
_entity_poly.pdbx_seq_one_letter_code
_entity_poly.pdbx_strand_id
1 'polypeptide(L)'
;MCVTVRNGSAARLDLAVVTVMARDGAGRELGQVFDATPDLGIGLAGSVAPGKRAVAAYGFDVPPGSGSGSSVLDVEVRIGFDRPPLLWTGTAP
;
A
#
# COMPACT_ATOMS: atom_id res chain seq x y z
N MET A 1 0.33 6.03 -5.25
CA MET A 1 1.23 6.25 -4.08
C MET A 1 2.33 5.20 -4.06
N CYS A 2 3.45 5.41 -3.36
CA CYS A 2 4.55 4.45 -3.30
C CYS A 2 4.73 3.89 -1.89
N VAL A 3 4.83 2.57 -1.76
CA VAL A 3 5.15 1.89 -0.51
C VAL A 3 6.60 1.42 -0.56
N THR A 4 7.37 1.75 0.48
CA THR A 4 8.74 1.26 0.67
C THR A 4 8.81 0.33 1.86
N VAL A 5 9.28 -0.90 1.65
CA VAL A 5 9.56 -1.85 2.73
C VAL A 5 11.06 -1.97 2.90
N ARG A 6 11.55 -1.69 4.11
CA ARG A 6 12.96 -1.89 4.49
C ARG A 6 13.07 -3.06 5.47
N ASN A 7 13.90 -4.04 5.14
CA ASN A 7 14.17 -5.16 6.04
C ASN A 7 15.26 -4.78 7.05
N GLY A 8 14.85 -4.43 8.26
CA GLY A 8 15.76 -4.15 9.38
C GLY A 8 16.21 -5.38 10.17
N SER A 9 15.78 -6.59 9.79
CA SER A 9 16.12 -7.83 10.50
C SER A 9 17.38 -8.50 9.93
N ALA A 10 17.87 -9.53 10.61
CA ALA A 10 18.96 -10.38 10.14
C ALA A 10 18.51 -11.51 9.18
N ALA A 11 17.21 -11.77 9.06
CA ALA A 11 16.65 -12.78 8.18
C ALA A 11 16.15 -12.16 6.86
N ARG A 12 16.00 -12.97 5.81
CA ARG A 12 15.35 -12.55 4.56
C ARG A 12 13.85 -12.36 4.81
N LEU A 13 13.28 -11.27 4.31
CA LEU A 13 11.84 -11.00 4.35
C LEU A 13 11.21 -11.43 3.03
N ASP A 14 10.27 -12.37 3.07
CA ASP A 14 9.39 -12.66 1.94
C ASP A 14 8.34 -11.55 1.82
N LEU A 15 8.17 -10.96 0.64
CA LEU A 15 7.18 -9.91 0.42
C LEU A 15 5.77 -10.45 0.21
N ALA A 16 5.60 -11.77 0.02
CA ALA A 16 4.28 -12.40 -0.02
C ALA A 16 3.50 -12.24 1.29
N VAL A 17 4.17 -11.97 2.41
CA VAL A 17 3.52 -11.68 3.70
C VAL A 17 3.21 -10.20 3.89
N VAL A 18 3.54 -9.33 2.93
CA VAL A 18 3.23 -7.90 3.01
C VAL A 18 1.92 -7.65 2.26
N THR A 19 0.92 -7.14 2.97
CA THR A 19 -0.37 -6.78 2.40
C THR A 19 -0.53 -5.27 2.43
N VAL A 20 -0.97 -4.69 1.31
CA VAL A 20 -1.30 -3.27 1.18
C VAL A 20 -2.76 -3.18 0.80
N MET A 21 -3.54 -2.46 1.60
CA MET A 21 -4.96 -2.21 1.37
C MET A 21 -5.23 -0.72 1.44
N ALA A 22 -6.32 -0.29 0.82
CA ALA A 22 -6.79 1.07 0.96
C ALA A 22 -8.27 1.12 1.33
N ARG A 23 -8.66 2.16 2.07
CA ARG A 23 -10.02 2.46 2.46
C ARG A 23 -10.33 3.93 2.19
N ASP A 24 -11.61 4.25 2.00
CA ASP A 24 -12.06 5.65 2.00
C ASP A 24 -12.29 6.17 3.42
N GLY A 25 -12.62 7.46 3.54
CA GLY A 25 -12.94 8.09 4.83
C GLY A 25 -14.19 7.53 5.56
N ALA A 26 -14.94 6.63 4.93
CA ALA A 26 -16.03 5.87 5.55
C ALA A 26 -15.60 4.45 5.95
N GLY A 27 -14.33 4.08 5.75
CA GLY A 27 -13.76 2.78 6.07
C GLY A 27 -14.03 1.68 5.02
N ARG A 28 -14.65 2.03 3.87
CA ARG A 28 -14.94 1.07 2.80
C ARG A 28 -13.66 0.75 2.04
N GLU A 29 -13.40 -0.53 1.81
CA GLU A 29 -12.24 -0.98 1.05
C GLU A 29 -12.31 -0.52 -0.41
N LEU A 30 -11.17 -0.07 -0.93
CA LEU A 30 -11.03 0.42 -2.30
C LEU A 30 -10.37 -0.65 -3.18
N GLY A 31 -10.81 -0.73 -4.43
CA GLY A 31 -10.20 -1.63 -5.42
C GLY A 31 -8.81 -1.15 -5.82
N GLN A 32 -7.84 -2.06 -5.87
CA GLN A 32 -6.53 -1.78 -6.46
C GLN A 32 -6.65 -1.68 -7.98
N VAL A 33 -5.99 -0.67 -8.56
CA VAL A 33 -5.87 -0.47 -10.00
C VAL A 33 -4.53 -1.04 -10.48
N PHE A 34 -4.56 -1.79 -11.58
CA PHE A 34 -3.38 -2.31 -12.26
C PHE A 34 -3.22 -1.66 -13.63
N ASP A 35 -2.06 -1.04 -13.88
CA ASP A 35 -1.79 -0.34 -15.13
C ASP A 35 -0.30 -0.43 -15.48
N ALA A 36 0.02 -0.78 -16.72
CA ALA A 36 1.40 -0.84 -17.21
C ALA A 36 2.03 0.55 -17.39
N THR A 37 1.23 1.62 -17.48
CA THR A 37 1.72 3.01 -17.58
C THR A 37 0.80 3.87 -16.71
N PRO A 38 1.13 4.10 -15.43
CA PRO A 38 2.47 4.44 -14.93
C PRO A 38 3.18 3.33 -14.11
N ASP A 39 3.05 2.06 -14.48
CA ASP A 39 3.60 0.90 -13.75
C ASP A 39 3.03 0.73 -12.33
N LEU A 40 1.69 0.74 -12.26
CA LEU A 40 0.92 0.25 -11.12
C LEU A 40 0.84 -1.28 -11.19
N GLY A 41 1.99 -1.94 -11.14
CA GLY A 41 2.09 -3.39 -11.26
C GLY A 41 1.46 -4.15 -10.09
N ILE A 42 1.85 -5.42 -9.92
CA ILE A 42 1.31 -6.29 -8.86
C ILE A 42 1.66 -5.84 -7.42
N GLY A 43 2.43 -4.76 -7.27
CA GLY A 43 2.90 -4.27 -5.99
C GLY A 43 4.25 -4.87 -5.58
N LEU A 44 4.43 -5.10 -4.28
CA LEU A 44 5.65 -5.66 -3.71
C LEU A 44 5.72 -7.17 -3.99
N ALA A 45 6.83 -7.63 -4.56
CA ALA A 45 7.02 -9.04 -4.90
C ALA A 45 8.45 -9.53 -4.64
N GLY A 46 8.60 -10.84 -4.45
CA GLY A 46 9.90 -11.47 -4.20
C GLY A 46 10.33 -11.36 -2.74
N SER A 47 11.61 -11.07 -2.50
CA SER A 47 12.16 -11.04 -1.14
C SER A 47 13.18 -9.92 -0.94
N VAL A 48 13.28 -9.44 0.30
CA VAL A 48 14.20 -8.37 0.70
C VAL A 48 15.26 -8.94 1.63
N ALA A 49 16.52 -8.89 1.21
CA ALA A 49 17.66 -9.27 2.04
C ALA A 49 17.82 -8.34 3.26
N PRO A 50 18.50 -8.79 4.34
CA PRO A 50 18.84 -7.94 5.48
C PRO A 50 19.45 -6.60 5.07
N GLY A 51 18.96 -5.51 5.66
CA GLY A 51 19.40 -4.14 5.39
C GLY A 51 19.00 -3.55 4.04
N LYS A 52 18.29 -4.30 3.17
CA LYS A 52 17.82 -3.83 1.86
C LYS A 52 16.39 -3.31 1.91
N ARG A 53 15.94 -2.74 0.79
CA ARG A 53 14.57 -2.24 0.62
C ARG A 53 13.97 -2.65 -0.72
N ALA A 54 12.65 -2.74 -0.76
CA ALA A 54 11.84 -2.83 -1.97
C ALA A 54 10.87 -1.66 -2.02
N VAL A 55 10.49 -1.25 -3.24
CA VAL A 55 9.57 -0.14 -3.50
C VAL A 55 8.56 -0.60 -4.55
N ALA A 56 7.29 -0.29 -4.36
CA ALA A 56 6.27 -0.49 -5.37
C ALA A 56 5.25 0.66 -5.37
N ALA A 57 4.73 0.98 -6.56
CA ALA A 57 3.63 1.91 -6.74
C ALA A 57 2.29 1.17 -6.66
N TYR A 58 1.30 1.83 -6.07
CA TYR A 58 -0.08 1.36 -5.95
C TYR A 58 -1.04 2.46 -6.39
N GLY A 59 -2.06 2.08 -7.14
CA GLY A 59 -3.23 2.90 -7.44
C GLY A 59 -4.48 2.27 -6.85
N PHE A 60 -5.44 3.12 -6.47
CA PHE A 60 -6.71 2.70 -5.91
C PHE A 60 -7.84 3.48 -6.60
N ASP A 61 -8.94 2.80 -6.86
CA ASP A 61 -10.15 3.42 -7.39
C ASP A 61 -10.88 4.12 -6.23
N VAL A 62 -10.68 5.43 -6.13
CA VAL A 62 -11.26 6.27 -5.07
C VAL A 62 -12.51 6.95 -5.63
N PRO A 63 -13.71 6.72 -5.05
CA PRO A 63 -14.92 7.40 -5.48
C PRO A 63 -14.75 8.93 -5.36
N PRO A 64 -15.34 9.71 -6.28
CA PRO A 64 -15.35 11.16 -6.16
C PRO A 64 -16.07 11.56 -4.87
N GLY A 65 -15.46 12.48 -4.11
CA GLY A 65 -16.07 13.05 -2.92
C GLY A 65 -17.40 13.72 -3.26
N SER A 66 -18.38 13.59 -2.37
CA SER A 66 -19.65 14.30 -2.49
C SER A 66 -19.44 15.80 -2.18
N GLY A 67 -19.00 16.58 -3.17
CA GLY A 67 -18.75 18.02 -3.06
C GLY A 67 -17.26 18.39 -3.07
N SER A 68 -16.95 19.69 -2.96
CA SER A 68 -15.62 20.32 -3.17
C SER A 68 -14.50 19.93 -2.19
N GLY A 69 -14.58 18.76 -1.56
CA GLY A 69 -13.61 18.24 -0.61
C GLY A 69 -12.92 17.00 -1.18
N SER A 70 -11.59 17.01 -1.13
CA SER A 70 -10.75 15.87 -1.54
C SER A 70 -11.20 14.56 -0.90
N SER A 71 -11.23 13.48 -1.68
CA SER A 71 -11.55 12.14 -1.18
C SER A 71 -10.45 11.67 -0.22
N VAL A 72 -10.84 11.30 1.00
CA VAL A 72 -9.92 10.72 1.98
C VAL A 72 -9.48 9.34 1.53
N LEU A 73 -8.18 9.07 1.63
CA LEU A 73 -7.52 7.80 1.33
C LEU A 73 -6.75 7.33 2.55
N ASP A 74 -7.20 6.23 3.14
CA ASP A 74 -6.52 5.52 4.21
C ASP A 74 -5.79 4.31 3.62
N VAL A 75 -4.49 4.21 3.83
CA VAL A 75 -3.64 3.12 3.36
C VAL A 75 -3.18 2.31 4.57
N GLU A 76 -3.44 1.01 4.53
CA GLU A 76 -3.02 0.05 5.53
C GLU A 76 -1.92 -0.85 4.97
N VAL A 77 -0.79 -0.94 5.67
CA VAL A 77 0.31 -1.86 5.35
C VAL A 77 0.48 -2.84 6.50
N ARG A 78 0.30 -4.14 6.22
CA ARG A 78 0.53 -5.23 7.18
C ARG A 78 1.73 -6.07 6.77
N ILE A 79 2.51 -6.52 7.75
CA ILE A 79 3.64 -7.43 7.54
C ILE A 79 3.39 -8.68 8.39
N GLY A 80 3.00 -9.76 7.74
CA GLY A 80 2.53 -10.98 8.40
C GLY A 80 1.19 -10.79 9.10
N PHE A 81 0.78 -11.81 9.85
CA PHE A 81 -0.53 -11.86 10.49
C PHE A 81 -0.53 -11.29 11.92
N ASP A 82 0.61 -11.36 12.61
CA ASP A 82 0.71 -11.08 14.05
C ASP A 82 1.10 -9.64 14.40
N ARG A 83 1.43 -8.81 13.40
CA ARG A 83 1.84 -7.43 13.62
C ARG A 83 0.66 -6.48 13.44
N PRO A 84 0.60 -5.40 14.23
CA PRO A 84 -0.37 -4.35 13.98
C PRO A 84 -0.13 -3.72 12.60
N PRO A 85 -1.19 -3.29 11.91
CA PRO A 85 -1.05 -2.55 10.67
C PRO A 85 -0.35 -1.20 10.88
N LEU A 86 0.33 -0.76 9.84
CA LEU A 86 0.80 0.61 9.69
C LEU A 86 -0.22 1.38 8.85
N LEU A 87 -0.71 2.50 9.38
CA LEU A 87 -1.72 3.31 8.72
C LEU A 87 -1.12 4.63 8.23
N TRP A 88 -1.48 5.02 7.01
CA TRP A 88 -1.28 6.36 6.49
C TRP A 88 -2.61 6.93 6.00
N THR A 89 -2.92 8.17 6.34
CA THR A 89 -4.13 8.87 5.88
C THR A 89 -3.71 10.09 5.08
N GLY A 90 -4.35 10.29 3.93
CA GLY A 90 -4.15 11.48 3.13
C GLY A 90 -5.33 11.77 2.22
N THR A 91 -5.14 12.79 1.39
CA THR A 91 -6.11 13.24 0.39
C THR A 91 -5.74 12.67 -0.97
N ALA A 92 -6.67 12.02 -1.64
CA ALA A 92 -6.53 11.68 -3.04
C ALA A 92 -6.54 12.97 -3.89
N PRO A 93 -5.61 13.11 -4.86
CA PRO A 93 -5.52 14.28 -5.72
C PRO A 93 -6.77 14.45 -6.60
#